data_AF-A0A839TRJ2-F1
#
_entry.id   AF-A0A839TRJ2-F1
#
_cell.length_a   1.000
_cell.length_b   1.000
_cell.length_c   1.000
_cell.angle_alpha   90.00
_cell.angle_beta   90.00
_cell.angle_gamma   90.00
#
_symmetry.space_group_name_H-M   'P 1'
#
loop_
_entity.id
_entity.type
_entity.pdbx_description
1 polymer ?
#
loop_
_entity_poly.entity_id
_entity_poly.type
_entity_poly.pdbx_seq_one_letter_code
_entity_poly.pdbx_strand_id
1 'polypeptide(L)'
;MDLVVYSVASSRRTDPDSGKTYNSVLKPIGAPFTAKAVNFHTGEVTDEVTTEPAEGDDIDQTIAVMGGADWQRWIDRLRQANLLADGAVTIAYSYIGSGLTRAIYREGTIGKAKEDLETTAQRLTHELSALGGRAYVVVSKALVTQSAAAVPVFPLYIASLYKVMKEKGIHENTIQQSYRLFADKLYREGGTPVDEAERIRIDDWELRPDVQQELARIWDQVTTNNVYELTDLKEYRREFFQLFGFDTDGIDYDKDTNPDVSLLNAR
;
A
#
# COMPACT_ATOMS: atom_id res chain seq x y z
N MET A 1 14.72 16.12 13.23
CA MET A 1 13.91 14.92 12.93
C MET A 1 14.85 13.76 12.72
N ASP A 2 14.61 12.67 13.43
CA ASP A 2 15.37 11.42 13.40
C ASP A 2 14.68 10.33 12.57
N LEU A 3 13.35 10.43 12.38
CA LEU A 3 12.58 9.59 11.46
C LEU A 3 11.70 10.44 10.54
N VAL A 4 11.70 10.12 9.24
CA VAL A 4 10.76 10.66 8.25
C VAL A 4 10.03 9.52 7.55
N VAL A 5 8.72 9.42 7.76
CA VAL A 5 7.86 8.41 7.12
C VAL A 5 7.12 9.03 5.93
N TYR A 6 7.46 8.60 4.72
CA TYR A 6 6.79 8.99 3.49
C TYR A 6 5.68 7.98 3.14
N SER A 7 4.46 8.28 3.57
CA SER A 7 3.27 7.41 3.41
C SER A 7 2.18 8.07 2.56
N VAL A 8 2.56 8.66 1.44
CA VAL A 8 1.64 9.36 0.54
C VAL A 8 1.01 8.38 -0.46
N ALA A 9 -0.31 8.42 -0.56
CA ALA A 9 -1.07 7.80 -1.63
C ALA A 9 -2.00 8.86 -2.24
N SER A 10 -1.82 9.17 -3.53
CA SER A 10 -2.61 10.16 -4.24
C SER A 10 -2.83 9.72 -5.69
N SER A 11 -3.97 10.09 -6.27
CA SER A 11 -4.22 9.90 -7.71
C SER A 11 -3.62 11.01 -8.57
N ARG A 12 -3.14 12.09 -7.94
CA ARG A 12 -2.70 13.31 -8.62
C ARG A 12 -1.61 14.03 -7.87
N ARG A 13 -0.70 14.67 -8.60
CA ARG A 13 0.33 15.56 -8.06
C ARG A 13 0.48 16.79 -8.94
N THR A 14 0.56 17.96 -8.33
CA THR A 14 0.97 19.19 -9.02
C THR A 14 2.43 19.44 -8.68
N ASP A 15 3.30 19.48 -9.67
CA ASP A 15 4.71 19.80 -9.47
C ASP A 15 4.84 21.26 -9.02
N PRO A 16 5.52 21.52 -7.89
CA PRO A 16 5.55 22.85 -7.28
C PRO A 16 6.41 23.86 -8.04
N ASP A 17 7.33 23.42 -8.90
CA ASP A 17 8.24 24.31 -9.64
C ASP A 17 7.63 24.71 -11.00
N SER A 18 7.03 23.75 -11.70
CA SER A 18 6.45 23.95 -13.04
C SER A 18 4.96 24.27 -13.04
N GLY A 19 4.24 23.96 -11.95
CA GLY A 19 2.78 24.03 -11.88
C GLY A 19 2.06 22.95 -12.70
N LYS A 20 2.79 22.05 -13.40
CA LYS A 20 2.20 20.96 -14.17
C LYS A 20 1.55 19.95 -13.24
N THR A 21 0.34 19.53 -13.59
CA THR A 21 -0.39 18.50 -12.85
C THR A 21 -0.32 17.17 -13.58
N TYR A 22 0.00 16.11 -12.84
CA TYR A 22 0.13 14.72 -13.29
C TYR A 22 -0.94 13.88 -12.63
N ASN A 23 -1.48 12.89 -13.36
CA ASN A 23 -2.48 11.96 -12.84
C ASN A 23 -1.96 10.52 -12.95
N SER A 24 -1.98 9.78 -11.85
CA SER A 24 -1.62 8.36 -11.90
C SER A 24 -2.79 7.53 -12.37
N VAL A 25 -2.49 6.47 -13.11
CA VAL A 25 -3.45 5.43 -13.47
C VAL A 25 -2.99 4.07 -12.92
N LEU A 26 -3.94 3.14 -12.79
CA LEU A 26 -3.68 1.76 -12.42
C LEU A 26 -4.05 0.87 -13.59
N LYS A 27 -3.08 0.68 -14.48
CA LYS A 27 -3.24 -0.12 -15.71
C LYS A 27 -2.07 -1.10 -15.89
N PRO A 28 -2.32 -2.30 -16.45
CA PRO A 28 -1.27 -3.21 -16.87
C PRO A 28 -0.44 -2.60 -18.01
N ILE A 29 0.72 -3.16 -18.30
CA ILE A 29 1.59 -2.71 -19.40
C ILE A 29 1.64 -3.80 -20.48
N GLY A 30 1.46 -3.41 -21.74
CA GLY A 30 1.63 -4.26 -22.91
C GLY A 30 0.41 -5.11 -23.29
N ALA A 31 -0.31 -5.71 -22.34
CA ALA A 31 -1.49 -6.53 -22.61
C ALA A 31 -2.64 -6.24 -21.62
N PRO A 32 -3.91 -6.46 -22.01
CA PRO A 32 -5.05 -6.38 -21.10
C PRO A 32 -4.92 -7.39 -19.96
N PHE A 33 -5.47 -7.05 -18.80
CA PHE A 33 -5.55 -7.93 -17.64
C PHE A 33 -7.00 -8.20 -17.28
N THR A 34 -7.39 -9.47 -17.23
CA THR A 34 -8.72 -9.92 -16.81
C THR A 34 -8.63 -10.69 -15.51
N ALA A 35 -9.45 -10.33 -14.53
CA ALA A 35 -9.54 -11.03 -13.25
C ALA A 35 -10.94 -10.98 -12.65
N LYS A 36 -11.18 -11.85 -11.67
CA LYS A 36 -12.38 -11.79 -10.84
C LYS A 36 -12.39 -10.53 -9.99
N ALA A 37 -13.58 -9.98 -9.76
CA ALA A 37 -13.81 -8.89 -8.82
C ALA A 37 -15.02 -9.20 -7.94
N VAL A 38 -15.17 -8.44 -6.85
CA VAL A 38 -16.35 -8.52 -5.99
C VAL A 38 -16.89 -7.14 -5.69
N ASN A 39 -18.20 -6.97 -5.80
CA ASN A 39 -18.88 -5.86 -5.18
C ASN A 39 -19.05 -6.17 -3.69
N PHE A 40 -18.16 -5.65 -2.85
CA PHE A 40 -18.16 -5.93 -1.41
C PHE A 40 -19.39 -5.37 -0.66
N HIS A 41 -20.22 -4.53 -1.30
CA HIS A 41 -21.49 -4.08 -0.72
C HIS A 41 -22.58 -5.16 -0.87
N THR A 42 -22.60 -5.88 -1.99
CA THR A 42 -23.66 -6.86 -2.31
C THR A 42 -23.20 -8.30 -2.16
N GLY A 43 -21.90 -8.57 -2.21
CA GLY A 43 -21.31 -9.91 -2.31
C GLY A 43 -21.34 -10.49 -3.72
N GLU A 44 -21.72 -9.71 -4.73
CA GLU A 44 -21.74 -10.17 -6.12
C GLU A 44 -20.31 -10.31 -6.66
N VAL A 45 -19.96 -11.52 -7.11
CA VAL A 45 -18.68 -11.82 -7.74
C VAL A 45 -18.85 -11.72 -9.26
N THR A 46 -18.00 -10.93 -9.90
CA THR A 46 -17.90 -10.84 -11.36
C THR A 46 -16.69 -11.66 -11.80
N ASP A 47 -16.90 -12.63 -12.69
CA ASP A 47 -15.84 -13.55 -13.11
C ASP A 47 -14.76 -12.89 -13.96
N GLU A 48 -15.15 -11.91 -14.76
CA GLU A 48 -14.26 -11.24 -15.71
C GLU A 48 -14.41 -9.72 -15.62
N VAL A 49 -13.40 -9.06 -15.06
CA VAL A 49 -13.21 -7.61 -15.16
C VAL A 49 -11.90 -7.37 -15.90
N THR A 50 -12.00 -6.81 -17.10
CA THR A 50 -10.84 -6.51 -17.95
C THR A 50 -10.39 -5.06 -17.76
N THR A 51 -9.09 -4.88 -17.54
CA THR A 51 -8.41 -3.59 -17.51
C THR A 51 -7.51 -3.48 -18.73
N GLU A 52 -7.74 -2.47 -19.56
CA GLU A 52 -6.93 -2.21 -20.76
C GLU A 52 -5.53 -1.70 -20.39
N PRO A 53 -4.51 -1.97 -21.23
CA PRO A 53 -3.15 -1.57 -20.96
C PRO A 53 -2.97 -0.05 -20.92
N ALA A 54 -1.87 0.37 -20.31
CA ALA A 54 -1.42 1.75 -20.27
C ALA A 54 -1.11 2.27 -21.69
N GLU A 55 -1.47 3.52 -21.95
CA GLU A 55 -1.31 4.18 -23.25
C GLU A 55 -0.63 5.54 -23.08
N GLY A 56 -0.06 6.07 -24.17
CA GLY A 56 0.51 7.42 -24.18
C GLY A 56 1.55 7.63 -23.09
N ASP A 57 1.32 8.62 -22.22
CA ASP A 57 2.20 8.99 -21.11
C ASP A 57 1.73 8.45 -19.74
N ASP A 58 0.82 7.48 -19.70
CA ASP A 58 0.26 6.89 -18.48
C ASP A 58 1.34 6.44 -17.47
N ILE A 59 2.43 5.83 -17.98
CA ILE A 59 3.56 5.38 -17.16
C ILE A 59 4.30 6.57 -16.55
N ASP A 60 4.68 7.56 -17.36
CA ASP A 60 5.43 8.73 -16.92
C ASP A 60 4.62 9.58 -15.94
N GLN A 61 3.32 9.76 -16.19
CA GLN A 61 2.43 10.44 -15.25
C GLN A 61 2.31 9.67 -13.93
N THR A 62 2.21 8.34 -13.97
CA THR A 62 2.14 7.52 -12.76
C THR A 62 3.43 7.57 -11.95
N ILE A 63 4.59 7.53 -12.61
CA ILE A 63 5.90 7.73 -11.96
C ILE A 63 5.98 9.13 -11.33
N ALA A 64 5.54 10.18 -12.03
CA ALA A 64 5.58 11.54 -11.51
C ALA A 64 4.75 11.73 -10.23
N VAL A 65 3.63 11.00 -10.09
CA VAL A 65 2.76 11.05 -8.90
C VAL A 65 3.25 10.13 -7.78
N MET A 66 3.53 8.86 -8.09
CA MET A 66 3.71 7.79 -7.09
C MET A 66 5.16 7.28 -6.93
N GLY A 67 6.09 7.84 -7.73
CA GLY A 67 7.52 7.60 -7.62
C GLY A 67 8.17 8.31 -6.43
N GLY A 68 9.50 8.30 -6.40
CA GLY A 68 10.30 8.86 -5.31
C GLY A 68 10.61 10.34 -5.43
N ALA A 69 10.26 11.00 -6.54
CA ALA A 69 10.63 12.40 -6.78
C ALA A 69 10.15 13.36 -5.68
N ASP A 70 8.95 13.18 -5.11
CA ASP A 70 8.47 14.04 -4.02
C ASP A 70 9.13 13.70 -2.68
N TRP A 71 9.31 12.41 -2.39
CA TRP A 71 10.03 11.95 -1.21
C TRP A 71 11.46 12.52 -1.18
N GLN A 72 12.17 12.48 -2.30
CA GLN A 72 13.46 13.12 -2.45
C GLN A 72 13.40 14.60 -2.10
N ARG A 73 12.45 15.34 -2.68
CA ARG A 73 12.31 16.78 -2.46
C ARG A 73 12.11 17.09 -0.96
N TRP A 74 11.31 16.30 -0.25
CA TRP A 74 11.15 16.43 1.19
C TRP A 74 12.47 16.26 1.95
N ILE A 75 13.20 15.19 1.67
CA ILE A 75 14.47 14.91 2.36
C ILE A 75 15.52 15.98 2.04
N ASP A 76 15.61 16.42 0.79
CA ASP A 76 16.52 17.50 0.40
C ASP A 76 16.22 18.81 1.14
N ARG A 77 14.94 19.19 1.22
CA ARG A 77 14.54 20.42 1.92
C ARG A 77 14.83 20.35 3.41
N LEU A 78 14.52 19.22 4.06
CA LEU A 78 14.83 18.99 5.47
C LEU A 78 16.34 19.01 5.73
N ARG A 79 17.13 18.38 4.85
CA ARG A 79 18.59 18.35 4.93
C ARG A 79 19.19 19.74 4.76
N GLN A 80 18.79 20.48 3.72
CA GLN A 80 19.27 21.84 3.44
C GLN A 80 18.94 22.82 4.56
N ALA A 81 17.82 22.61 5.26
CA ALA A 81 17.42 23.39 6.42
C ALA A 81 18.08 22.94 7.74
N ASN A 82 18.98 21.94 7.71
CA ASN A 82 19.60 21.32 8.89
C ASN A 82 18.58 20.78 9.92
N LEU A 83 17.48 20.19 9.43
CA LEU A 83 16.40 19.65 10.27
C LEU A 83 16.46 18.13 10.44
N LEU A 84 17.44 17.45 9.84
CA LEU A 84 17.69 16.02 10.02
C LEU A 84 18.77 15.81 11.08
N ALA A 85 18.52 14.90 12.02
CA ALA A 85 19.47 14.51 13.05
C ALA A 85 20.55 13.56 12.50
N ASP A 86 21.67 13.43 13.21
CA ASP A 86 22.63 12.37 12.96
C ASP A 86 21.95 11.00 13.11
N GLY A 87 22.23 10.09 12.19
CA GLY A 87 21.61 8.78 12.10
C GLY A 87 20.16 8.80 11.62
N ALA A 88 19.67 9.92 11.07
CA ALA A 88 18.27 10.02 10.62
C ALA A 88 17.90 8.93 9.61
N VAL A 89 16.74 8.33 9.83
CA VAL A 89 16.17 7.29 8.98
C VAL A 89 14.97 7.86 8.23
N THR A 90 14.82 7.48 6.97
CA THR A 90 13.58 7.73 6.23
C THR A 90 13.06 6.46 5.58
N ILE A 91 11.75 6.29 5.60
CA ILE A 91 11.09 5.13 5.00
C ILE A 91 9.98 5.57 4.06
N ALA A 92 9.77 4.81 2.98
CA ALA A 92 8.63 4.97 2.09
C ALA A 92 7.91 3.63 1.88
N TYR A 93 6.57 3.65 1.94
CA TYR A 93 5.78 2.42 1.77
C TYR A 93 5.60 2.02 0.29
N SER A 94 5.69 0.73 0.05
CA SER A 94 5.47 0.07 -1.24
C SER A 94 4.69 -1.23 -1.05
N TYR A 95 4.30 -1.83 -2.16
CA TYR A 95 3.63 -3.13 -2.23
C TYR A 95 4.12 -3.85 -3.49
N ILE A 96 4.28 -5.18 -3.40
CA ILE A 96 4.65 -6.03 -4.54
C ILE A 96 3.47 -6.92 -4.91
N GLY A 97 2.88 -7.56 -3.89
CA GLY A 97 1.71 -8.41 -4.03
C GLY A 97 1.99 -9.79 -4.63
N SER A 98 0.91 -10.56 -4.76
CA SER A 98 0.92 -11.91 -5.32
C SER A 98 0.89 -11.94 -6.84
N GLY A 99 1.04 -13.14 -7.41
CA GLY A 99 0.80 -13.40 -8.83
C GLY A 99 -0.59 -12.96 -9.32
N LEU A 100 -1.62 -13.01 -8.46
CA LEU A 100 -2.99 -12.63 -8.80
C LEU A 100 -3.15 -11.12 -9.08
N THR A 101 -2.29 -10.29 -8.47
CA THR A 101 -2.34 -8.83 -8.60
C THR A 101 -1.18 -8.26 -9.43
N ARG A 102 -0.25 -9.12 -9.85
CA ARG A 102 1.05 -8.72 -10.38
C ARG A 102 0.94 -7.86 -11.64
N ALA A 103 0.06 -8.23 -12.57
CA ALA A 103 -0.11 -7.56 -13.85
C ALA A 103 -0.54 -6.08 -13.72
N ILE A 104 -1.41 -5.76 -12.76
CA ILE A 104 -1.84 -4.38 -12.51
C ILE A 104 -0.96 -3.63 -11.52
N TYR A 105 -0.24 -4.35 -10.65
CA TYR A 105 0.59 -3.77 -9.62
C TYR A 105 2.07 -3.77 -10.01
N ARG A 106 2.85 -4.80 -9.62
CA ARG A 106 4.31 -4.82 -9.83
C ARG A 106 4.73 -4.71 -11.29
N GLU A 107 3.95 -5.25 -12.22
CA GLU A 107 4.22 -5.19 -13.67
C GLU A 107 3.41 -4.10 -14.40
N GLY A 108 2.53 -3.41 -13.67
CA GLY A 108 1.75 -2.30 -14.19
C GLY A 108 2.44 -0.95 -14.07
N THR A 109 1.70 0.09 -14.43
CA THR A 109 2.05 1.51 -14.29
C THR A 109 2.52 1.87 -12.88
N ILE A 110 1.79 1.43 -11.84
CA ILE A 110 2.17 1.68 -10.45
C ILE A 110 3.46 0.95 -10.05
N GLY A 111 3.73 -0.22 -10.65
CA GLY A 111 4.98 -0.96 -10.48
C GLY A 111 6.19 -0.17 -10.94
N LYS A 112 6.08 0.53 -12.09
CA LYS A 112 7.11 1.45 -12.58
C LYS A 112 7.36 2.62 -11.63
N ALA A 113 6.30 3.18 -11.05
CA ALA A 113 6.46 4.18 -10.00
C ALA A 113 7.16 3.62 -8.75
N LYS A 114 6.88 2.36 -8.36
CA LYS A 114 7.55 1.73 -7.22
C LYS A 114 9.01 1.35 -7.50
N GLU A 115 9.38 1.01 -8.74
CA GLU A 115 10.78 0.85 -9.17
C GLU A 115 11.55 2.19 -9.06
N ASP A 116 10.93 3.31 -9.43
CA ASP A 116 11.50 4.66 -9.23
C ASP A 116 11.66 5.01 -7.74
N LEU A 117 10.68 4.62 -6.90
CA LEU A 117 10.76 4.78 -5.44
C LEU A 117 11.92 3.95 -4.85
N GLU A 118 12.12 2.72 -5.31
CA GLU A 118 13.25 1.84 -4.93
C GLU A 118 14.59 2.49 -5.31
N THR A 119 14.70 3.00 -6.54
CA THR A 119 15.90 3.72 -7.01
C THR A 119 16.17 4.98 -6.18
N THR A 120 15.11 5.70 -5.80
CA THR A 120 15.22 6.89 -4.95
C THR A 120 15.72 6.54 -3.54
N ALA A 121 15.30 5.42 -2.95
CA ALA A 121 15.81 5.00 -1.64
C ALA A 121 17.33 4.76 -1.65
N GLN A 122 17.86 4.14 -2.71
CA GLN A 122 19.31 3.92 -2.86
C GLN A 122 20.07 5.26 -2.91
N ARG A 123 19.56 6.21 -3.70
CA ARG A 123 20.13 7.55 -3.81
C ARG A 123 20.09 8.31 -2.48
N LEU A 124 18.95 8.29 -1.79
CA LEU A 124 18.80 8.90 -0.47
C LEU A 124 19.74 8.28 0.57
N THR A 125 19.91 6.95 0.54
CA THR A 125 20.86 6.26 1.42
C THR A 125 22.29 6.74 1.19
N HIS A 126 22.71 6.92 -0.07
CA HIS A 126 24.02 7.48 -0.39
C HIS A 126 24.15 8.93 0.12
N GLU A 127 23.15 9.78 -0.13
CA GLU A 127 23.17 11.20 0.27
C GLU A 127 23.14 11.40 1.81
N LEU A 128 22.42 10.55 2.53
CA LEU A 128 22.30 10.59 3.99
C LEU A 128 23.48 9.93 4.70
N SER A 129 24.35 9.21 3.98
CA SER A 129 25.50 8.50 4.57
C SER A 129 26.46 9.42 5.35
N ALA A 130 26.58 10.69 4.95
CA ALA A 130 27.39 11.69 5.66
C ALA A 130 26.88 11.98 7.08
N LEU A 131 25.58 11.78 7.33
CA LEU A 131 24.97 11.88 8.65
C LEU A 131 24.89 10.52 9.35
N GLY A 132 25.41 9.44 8.76
CA GLY A 132 25.16 8.08 9.20
C GLY A 132 23.71 7.62 8.98
N GLY A 133 22.92 8.37 8.20
CA GLY A 133 21.51 8.07 7.94
C GLY A 133 21.28 6.99 6.89
N ARG A 134 20.01 6.58 6.76
CA ARG A 134 19.55 5.52 5.84
C ARG A 134 18.16 5.81 5.30
N ALA A 135 17.90 5.33 4.08
CA ALA A 135 16.59 5.36 3.45
C ALA A 135 16.15 3.97 3.03
N TYR A 136 14.91 3.57 3.34
CA TYR A 136 14.38 2.26 3.00
C TYR A 136 13.03 2.34 2.30
N VAL A 137 12.83 1.45 1.33
CA VAL A 137 11.47 1.07 0.91
C VAL A 137 10.98 -0.05 1.82
N VAL A 138 9.77 0.12 2.36
CA VAL A 138 9.07 -0.89 3.15
C VAL A 138 8.01 -1.54 2.28
N VAL A 139 8.16 -2.83 1.99
CA VAL A 139 7.16 -3.60 1.24
C VAL A 139 6.17 -4.19 2.22
N SER A 140 4.97 -3.61 2.21
CA SER A 140 3.85 -3.94 3.10
C SER A 140 2.96 -5.03 2.54
N LYS A 141 2.12 -5.61 3.39
CA LYS A 141 1.06 -6.55 2.97
C LYS A 141 -0.14 -5.80 2.40
N ALA A 142 -1.05 -6.50 1.71
CA ALA A 142 -2.34 -5.95 1.31
C ALA A 142 -3.27 -5.80 2.52
N LEU A 143 -3.85 -4.60 2.68
CA LEU A 143 -4.71 -4.20 3.80
C LEU A 143 -5.88 -3.36 3.29
N VAL A 144 -6.99 -3.34 4.04
CA VAL A 144 -8.11 -2.45 3.75
C VAL A 144 -7.70 -0.99 3.99
N THR A 145 -7.64 -0.23 2.91
CA THR A 145 -7.37 1.22 2.90
C THR A 145 -8.20 1.85 1.79
N GLN A 146 -8.41 3.17 1.86
CA GLN A 146 -9.13 3.88 0.79
C GLN A 146 -8.44 3.72 -0.57
N SER A 147 -7.10 3.73 -0.59
CA SER A 147 -6.32 3.53 -1.82
C SER A 147 -6.41 2.11 -2.36
N ALA A 148 -6.38 1.09 -1.49
CA ALA A 148 -6.53 -0.31 -1.91
C ALA A 148 -7.95 -0.61 -2.43
N ALA A 149 -8.99 -0.05 -1.81
CA ALA A 149 -10.38 -0.26 -2.22
C ALA A 149 -10.71 0.32 -3.60
N ALA A 150 -9.91 1.27 -4.10
CA ALA A 150 -10.06 1.83 -5.44
C ALA A 150 -9.59 0.88 -6.56
N VAL A 151 -8.92 -0.24 -6.23
CA VAL A 151 -8.40 -1.21 -7.20
C VAL A 151 -9.39 -2.37 -7.34
N PRO A 152 -10.03 -2.59 -8.51
CA PRO A 152 -11.17 -3.53 -8.63
C PRO A 152 -10.94 -4.96 -8.13
N VAL A 153 -9.73 -5.51 -8.30
CA VAL A 153 -9.39 -6.88 -7.89
C VAL A 153 -9.03 -7.00 -6.40
N PHE A 154 -8.66 -5.88 -5.75
CA PHE A 154 -8.13 -5.90 -4.38
C PHE A 154 -9.17 -6.27 -3.32
N PRO A 155 -10.45 -5.87 -3.38
CA PRO A 155 -11.44 -6.28 -2.39
C PRO A 155 -11.53 -7.80 -2.25
N LEU A 156 -11.61 -8.53 -3.37
CA LEU A 156 -11.67 -9.99 -3.37
C LEU A 156 -10.35 -10.60 -2.87
N TYR A 157 -9.22 -10.04 -3.30
CA TYR A 157 -7.90 -10.50 -2.88
C TYR A 157 -7.68 -10.35 -1.38
N ILE A 158 -7.98 -9.17 -0.82
CA ILE A 158 -7.80 -8.87 0.60
C ILE A 158 -8.77 -9.72 1.44
N ALA A 159 -10.03 -9.84 1.05
CA ALA A 159 -11.00 -10.69 1.74
C ALA A 159 -10.54 -12.17 1.78
N SER A 160 -10.01 -12.69 0.67
CA SER A 160 -9.44 -14.04 0.60
C SER A 160 -8.18 -14.17 1.48
N LEU A 161 -7.29 -13.17 1.42
CA LEU A 161 -6.06 -13.15 2.19
C LEU A 161 -6.32 -13.11 3.69
N TYR A 162 -7.32 -12.34 4.12
CA TYR A 162 -7.70 -12.25 5.53
C TYR A 162 -8.20 -13.59 6.05
N LYS A 163 -9.07 -14.28 5.30
CA LYS A 163 -9.52 -15.64 5.64
C LYS A 163 -8.34 -16.58 5.88
N VAL A 164 -7.44 -16.67 4.91
CA VAL A 164 -6.27 -17.56 4.96
C VAL A 164 -5.32 -17.21 6.10
N MET A 165 -4.99 -15.92 6.28
CA MET A 165 -4.06 -15.48 7.30
C MET A 165 -4.65 -15.61 8.72
N LYS A 166 -5.96 -15.39 8.89
CA LYS A 166 -6.65 -15.59 10.17
C LYS A 166 -6.67 -17.06 10.58
N GLU A 167 -6.99 -17.97 9.66
CA GLU A 167 -6.93 -19.42 9.91
C GLU A 167 -5.53 -19.92 10.29
N LYS A 168 -4.50 -19.25 9.79
CA LYS A 168 -3.09 -19.53 10.11
C LYS A 168 -2.56 -18.75 11.32
N GLY A 169 -3.36 -17.88 11.94
CA GLY A 169 -2.95 -17.08 13.10
C GLY A 169 -1.88 -16.02 12.82
N ILE A 170 -1.79 -15.53 11.58
CA ILE A 170 -0.76 -14.58 11.10
C ILE A 170 -1.37 -13.33 10.45
N HIS A 171 -2.68 -13.11 10.60
CA HIS A 171 -3.32 -11.90 10.09
C HIS A 171 -2.88 -10.68 10.90
N GLU A 172 -2.64 -9.58 10.17
CA GLU A 172 -2.32 -8.27 10.74
C GLU A 172 -3.18 -7.21 10.06
N ASN A 173 -3.66 -6.26 10.86
CA ASN A 173 -4.19 -4.98 10.39
C ASN A 173 -3.05 -3.93 10.26
N THR A 174 -3.40 -2.70 9.85
CA THR A 174 -2.43 -1.62 9.64
C THR A 174 -1.59 -1.31 10.87
N ILE A 175 -2.19 -1.23 12.06
CA ILE A 175 -1.44 -0.89 13.28
C ILE A 175 -0.52 -2.04 13.72
N GLN A 176 -0.97 -3.28 13.62
CA GLN A 176 -0.15 -4.47 13.93
C GLN A 176 1.05 -4.57 12.99
N GLN A 177 0.84 -4.36 11.70
CA GLN A 177 1.92 -4.39 10.72
C GLN A 177 2.92 -3.23 10.92
N SER A 178 2.44 -2.01 11.19
CA SER A 178 3.31 -0.89 11.55
C SER A 178 4.09 -1.17 12.84
N TYR A 179 3.45 -1.76 13.85
CA TYR A 179 4.12 -2.16 15.07
C TYR A 179 5.25 -3.17 14.78
N ARG A 180 4.97 -4.23 14.02
CA ARG A 180 5.99 -5.23 13.64
C ARG A 180 7.13 -4.62 12.83
N LEU A 181 6.85 -3.68 11.93
CA LEU A 181 7.89 -2.93 11.22
C LEU A 181 8.86 -2.28 12.19
N PHE A 182 8.35 -1.54 13.18
CA PHE A 182 9.21 -0.80 14.10
C PHE A 182 9.89 -1.71 15.13
N ALA A 183 9.14 -2.63 15.74
CA ALA A 183 9.61 -3.50 16.80
C ALA A 183 10.60 -4.57 16.31
N ASP A 184 10.30 -5.21 15.17
CA ASP A 184 11.02 -6.41 14.74
C ASP A 184 12.00 -6.15 13.58
N LYS A 185 11.87 -5.03 12.86
CA LYS A 185 12.66 -4.75 11.66
C LYS A 185 13.48 -3.45 11.78
N LEU A 186 12.83 -2.28 11.76
CA LEU A 186 13.50 -0.98 11.58
C LEU A 186 14.51 -0.65 12.68
N TYR A 187 14.19 -1.02 13.92
CA TYR A 187 15.05 -0.76 15.09
C TYR A 187 15.56 -2.06 15.73
N ARG A 188 15.67 -3.12 14.93
CA ARG A 188 16.16 -4.42 15.39
C ARG A 188 17.62 -4.34 15.83
N GLU A 189 17.94 -4.95 16.95
CA GLU A 189 19.33 -5.15 17.38
C GLU A 189 20.11 -5.98 16.33
N GLY A 190 21.31 -5.51 15.96
CA GLY A 190 22.12 -6.12 14.89
C GLY A 190 21.81 -5.58 13.48
N GLY A 191 20.89 -4.64 13.35
CA GLY A 191 20.63 -3.90 12.11
C GLY A 191 19.33 -4.28 11.41
N THR A 192 18.87 -3.35 10.56
CA THR A 192 17.62 -3.47 9.80
C THR A 192 17.72 -4.59 8.75
N PRO A 193 16.93 -5.67 8.86
CA PRO A 193 16.93 -6.74 7.88
C PRO A 193 16.30 -6.26 6.57
N VAL A 194 17.00 -6.47 5.46
CA VAL A 194 16.57 -6.12 4.11
C VAL A 194 16.71 -7.30 3.15
N ASP A 195 15.97 -7.25 2.04
CA ASP A 195 16.15 -8.19 0.93
C ASP A 195 17.31 -7.78 -0.01
N GLU A 196 17.53 -8.55 -1.08
CA GLU A 196 18.59 -8.31 -2.07
C GLU A 196 18.52 -6.94 -2.76
N ALA A 197 17.35 -6.30 -2.76
CA ALA A 197 17.14 -4.97 -3.32
C ALA A 197 17.14 -3.86 -2.23
N GLU A 198 17.64 -4.17 -1.04
CA GLU A 198 17.73 -3.28 0.12
C GLU A 198 16.36 -2.81 0.67
N ARG A 199 15.31 -3.62 0.49
CA ARG A 199 13.95 -3.31 0.98
C ARG A 199 13.64 -4.03 2.27
N ILE A 200 12.92 -3.35 3.17
CA ILE A 200 12.37 -3.98 4.37
C ILE A 200 11.12 -4.76 3.98
N ARG A 201 11.08 -6.06 4.31
CA ARG A 201 9.97 -6.96 3.98
C ARG A 201 9.11 -7.23 5.21
N ILE A 202 7.87 -6.73 5.17
CA ILE A 202 6.80 -7.05 6.12
C ILE A 202 5.56 -7.64 5.42
N ASP A 203 5.67 -7.93 4.13
CA ASP A 203 4.80 -8.79 3.32
C ASP A 203 5.20 -10.27 3.38
N ASP A 204 6.24 -10.60 4.15
CA ASP A 204 6.83 -11.93 4.31
C ASP A 204 5.79 -13.01 4.68
N TRP A 205 4.82 -12.67 5.53
CA TRP A 205 3.75 -13.61 5.90
C TRP A 205 2.68 -13.79 4.81
N GLU A 206 2.37 -12.73 4.05
CA GLU A 206 1.45 -12.81 2.92
C GLU A 206 2.04 -13.67 1.80
N LEU A 207 3.32 -13.51 1.51
CA LEU A 207 4.00 -14.19 0.40
C LEU A 207 4.50 -15.61 0.74
N ARG A 208 4.16 -16.15 1.92
CA ARG A 208 4.43 -17.54 2.26
C ARG A 208 3.82 -18.49 1.22
N PRO A 209 4.53 -19.54 0.75
CA PRO A 209 4.01 -20.46 -0.25
C PRO A 209 2.66 -21.09 0.12
N ASP A 210 2.46 -21.43 1.40
CA ASP A 210 1.22 -22.05 1.88
C ASP A 210 0.04 -21.07 1.99
N VAL A 211 0.31 -19.76 2.03
CA VAL A 211 -0.72 -18.71 1.93
C VAL A 211 -1.09 -18.48 0.48
N GLN A 212 -0.09 -18.35 -0.39
CA GLN A 212 -0.27 -18.12 -1.83
C GLN A 212 -0.98 -19.28 -2.53
N GLN A 213 -0.70 -20.52 -2.14
CA GLN A 213 -1.39 -21.71 -2.67
C GLN A 213 -2.88 -21.71 -2.31
N GLU A 214 -3.21 -21.39 -1.06
CA GLU A 214 -4.60 -21.35 -0.61
C GLU A 214 -5.37 -20.18 -1.22
N LEU A 215 -4.71 -19.04 -1.41
CA LEU A 215 -5.26 -17.91 -2.16
C LEU A 215 -5.63 -18.30 -3.59
N ALA A 216 -4.74 -18.98 -4.32
CA ALA A 216 -5.02 -19.46 -5.67
C ALA A 216 -6.22 -20.42 -5.68
N ARG A 217 -6.29 -21.34 -4.71
CA ARG A 217 -7.41 -22.28 -4.57
C ARG A 217 -8.74 -21.55 -4.34
N ILE A 218 -8.76 -20.55 -3.46
CA ILE A 218 -9.95 -19.73 -3.22
C ILE A 218 -10.32 -18.96 -4.49
N TRP A 219 -9.33 -18.37 -5.16
CA TRP A 219 -9.54 -17.58 -6.37
C TRP A 219 -10.22 -18.37 -7.50
N ASP A 220 -9.82 -19.63 -7.68
CA ASP A 220 -10.41 -20.50 -8.72
C ASP A 220 -11.84 -20.94 -8.38
N GLN A 221 -12.21 -21.01 -7.09
CA GLN A 221 -13.48 -21.57 -6.62
C GLN A 221 -14.53 -20.53 -6.22
N VAL A 222 -14.11 -19.27 -6.02
CA VAL A 222 -14.99 -18.23 -5.51
C VAL A 222 -16.02 -17.80 -6.56
N THR A 223 -17.26 -17.73 -6.10
CA THR A 223 -18.49 -17.37 -6.83
C THR A 223 -19.38 -16.55 -5.90
N THR A 224 -20.40 -15.89 -6.44
CA THR A 224 -21.40 -15.15 -5.64
C THR A 224 -22.04 -16.01 -4.55
N ASN A 225 -22.25 -17.31 -4.81
CA ASN A 225 -22.97 -18.20 -3.89
C ASN A 225 -22.13 -18.61 -2.67
N ASN A 226 -20.79 -18.61 -2.78
CA ASN A 226 -19.89 -19.13 -1.73
C ASN A 226 -18.87 -18.09 -1.25
N VAL A 227 -18.94 -16.83 -1.70
CA VAL A 227 -17.96 -15.79 -1.37
C VAL A 227 -17.82 -15.57 0.14
N TYR A 228 -18.93 -15.62 0.89
CA TYR A 228 -18.91 -15.44 2.34
C TYR A 228 -18.43 -16.68 3.11
N GLU A 229 -18.30 -17.82 2.44
CA GLU A 229 -17.77 -19.06 3.02
C GLU A 229 -16.26 -19.16 2.77
N LEU A 230 -15.82 -18.85 1.54
CA LEU A 230 -14.44 -18.98 1.09
C LEU A 230 -13.56 -17.76 1.41
N THR A 231 -14.16 -16.60 1.69
CA THR A 231 -13.43 -15.35 1.96
C THR A 231 -13.95 -14.69 3.23
N ASP A 232 -13.17 -13.76 3.78
CA ASP A 232 -13.59 -12.94 4.91
C ASP A 232 -14.18 -11.59 4.44
N LEU A 233 -15.12 -11.65 3.48
CA LEU A 233 -15.72 -10.44 2.89
C LEU A 233 -16.52 -9.62 3.92
N LYS A 234 -17.07 -10.28 4.96
CA LYS A 234 -17.77 -9.60 6.06
C LYS A 234 -16.81 -8.70 6.83
N GLU A 235 -15.63 -9.21 7.19
CA GLU A 235 -14.64 -8.38 7.85
C GLU A 235 -14.09 -7.31 6.92
N TYR A 236 -13.79 -7.64 5.66
CA TYR A 236 -13.34 -6.64 4.67
C TYR A 236 -14.29 -5.43 4.65
N ARG A 237 -15.61 -5.70 4.55
CA ARG A 237 -16.65 -4.67 4.57
C ARG A 237 -16.63 -3.89 5.88
N ARG A 238 -16.55 -4.57 7.02
CA ARG A 238 -16.49 -3.94 8.35
C ARG A 238 -15.29 -3.01 8.47
N GLU A 239 -14.08 -3.48 8.14
CA GLU A 239 -12.87 -2.66 8.17
C GLU A 239 -12.96 -1.47 7.21
N PHE A 240 -13.56 -1.65 6.03
CA PHE A 240 -13.78 -0.55 5.10
C PHE A 240 -14.66 0.54 5.71
N PHE A 241 -15.77 0.19 6.36
CA PHE A 241 -16.64 1.15 7.04
C PHE A 241 -15.97 1.81 8.24
N GLN A 242 -15.11 1.09 8.96
CA GLN A 242 -14.33 1.63 10.07
C GLN A 242 -13.32 2.70 9.63
N LEU A 243 -12.82 2.67 8.39
CA LEU A 243 -12.00 3.76 7.84
C LEU A 243 -12.73 5.11 7.82
N PHE A 244 -14.07 5.09 7.83
CA PHE A 244 -14.94 6.26 7.81
C PHE A 244 -15.70 6.44 9.14
N GLY A 245 -15.33 5.70 10.18
CA GLY A 245 -15.93 5.81 11.52
C GLY A 245 -17.26 5.06 11.70
N PHE A 246 -17.65 4.19 10.77
CA PHE A 246 -18.84 3.34 10.87
C PHE A 246 -18.50 1.93 11.37
N ASP A 247 -19.51 1.13 11.72
CA ASP A 247 -19.38 -0.27 12.19
C ASP A 247 -18.30 -0.46 13.29
N THR A 248 -18.17 0.54 14.16
CA THR A 248 -17.20 0.58 15.27
C THR A 248 -17.89 0.29 16.60
N ASP A 249 -17.36 -0.68 17.33
CA ASP A 249 -17.93 -1.11 18.61
C ASP A 249 -17.84 0.02 19.66
N GLY A 250 -18.89 0.17 20.46
CA GLY A 250 -18.95 1.17 21.53
C GLY A 250 -19.36 2.58 21.06
N ILE A 251 -19.71 2.77 19.79
CA ILE A 251 -20.27 4.01 19.26
C ILE A 251 -21.80 3.92 19.18
N ASP A 252 -22.48 4.91 19.74
CA ASP A 252 -23.93 5.09 19.59
C ASP A 252 -24.20 5.91 18.33
N TYR A 253 -24.59 5.24 17.25
CA TYR A 253 -24.86 5.85 15.94
C TYR A 253 -26.22 6.56 15.85
N ASP A 254 -27.11 6.37 16.83
CA ASP A 254 -28.41 7.07 16.89
C ASP A 254 -28.30 8.44 17.59
N LYS A 255 -27.14 8.73 18.18
CA LYS A 255 -26.86 9.99 18.87
C LYS A 255 -26.43 11.08 17.88
N ASP A 256 -27.08 12.24 17.95
CA ASP A 256 -26.66 13.43 17.19
C ASP A 256 -25.23 13.86 17.55
N THR A 257 -24.46 14.20 16.53
CA THR A 257 -23.09 14.71 16.66
C THR A 257 -22.89 15.97 15.81
N ASN A 258 -22.07 16.90 16.30
CA ASN A 258 -21.66 18.06 15.52
C ASN A 258 -20.54 17.65 14.54
N PRO A 259 -20.73 17.78 13.20
CA PRO A 259 -19.67 17.48 12.24
C PRO A 259 -18.51 18.50 12.28
N ASP A 260 -18.73 19.68 12.88
CA ASP A 260 -17.67 20.68 13.06
C ASP A 260 -16.78 20.32 14.26
N VAL A 261 -15.70 19.60 13.97
CA VAL A 261 -14.70 19.18 14.96
C VAL A 261 -13.44 20.02 14.79
N SER A 262 -13.15 20.87 15.78
CA SER A 262 -11.94 21.69 15.80
C SER A 262 -10.69 20.85 16.00
N LEU A 263 -9.67 21.05 15.17
CA LEU A 263 -8.35 20.47 15.35
C LEU A 263 -7.37 21.51 15.92
N LEU A 264 -6.68 21.16 17.01
CA LEU A 264 -5.59 21.98 17.53
C LEU A 264 -4.46 22.02 16.50
N ASN A 265 -4.03 23.22 16.14
CA ASN A 265 -2.95 23.48 15.15
C ASN A 265 -3.29 23.11 13.69
N ALA A 266 -4.57 23.01 13.31
CA ALA A 266 -4.94 23.09 11.90
C ALA A 266 -4.60 24.49 11.37
N ARG A 267 -3.68 24.56 10.40
CA ARG A 267 -3.31 25.79 9.70
C ARG A 267 -4.12 25.95 8.43
#